data_AF-A0A7Y8DR12-F1
#
_entry.id   AF-A0A7Y8DR12-F1
#
_cell.length_a   1.000
_cell.length_b   1.000
_cell.length_c   1.000
_cell.angle_alpha   90.00
_cell.angle_beta   90.00
_cell.angle_gamma   90.00
#
_symmetry.space_group_name_H-M   'P 1'
#
loop_
_entity.id
_entity.type
_entity.pdbx_description
1 polymer ?
#
loop_
_entity_poly.entity_id
_entity_poly.type
_entity_poly.pdbx_seq_one_letter_code
_entity_poly.pdbx_strand_id
1 'polypeptide(L)'
;MSGSFQSHDYVPGMSGLRIDLKTGEFELNSCTLGSAANAPERQMVSVEVASWSKYDLPKNAANLLQFMQAELERVPEQYRHAAEFEEFDASYGDEPFNSRLFLSYSRLETEEELAQRLEKAKVAGTRVSIKNGLMTVTHDGVVRIKLGNLEQPEPEKPNPFGVDGDQVYLSEATIQDSIIKSPLLAAWGVRMQLGENGKYCVAGIGLPSQILVSADRFAINDRDASDILRDIAGKIGETSLGQDLKERIDLTVSNLADQVKALIRKELMPGGLLHRSR
;
A
#
# COMPACT_ATOMS: atom_id res chain seq x y z
N MET A 1 25.34 2.24 -22.52
CA MET A 1 25.83 1.31 -21.47
C MET A 1 25.19 -0.03 -21.71
N SER A 2 25.96 -1.03 -22.13
CA SER A 2 25.47 -2.38 -22.44
C SER A 2 25.75 -3.30 -21.25
N GLY A 3 24.78 -3.48 -20.36
CA GLY A 3 24.93 -4.35 -19.20
C GLY A 3 23.59 -4.68 -18.54
N SER A 4 23.57 -5.74 -17.75
CA SER A 4 22.48 -6.06 -16.85
C SER A 4 22.92 -5.78 -15.41
N PHE A 5 22.02 -5.21 -14.60
CA PHE A 5 22.21 -5.11 -13.15
C PHE A 5 21.40 -6.22 -12.48
N GLN A 6 22.00 -6.95 -11.57
CA GLN A 6 21.28 -7.94 -10.76
C GLN A 6 21.76 -7.90 -9.31
N SER A 7 20.86 -8.18 -8.38
CA SER A 7 21.22 -8.39 -6.98
C SER A 7 21.99 -9.71 -6.82
N HIS A 8 22.73 -9.83 -5.71
CA HIS A 8 23.53 -11.02 -5.42
C HIS A 8 22.70 -12.29 -5.28
N ASP A 9 21.47 -12.16 -4.80
CA ASP A 9 20.50 -13.22 -4.54
C ASP A 9 19.49 -13.42 -5.69
N TYR A 10 19.74 -12.84 -6.86
CA TYR A 10 18.80 -12.92 -7.97
C TYR A 10 18.64 -14.36 -8.48
N VAL A 11 17.40 -14.86 -8.39
CA VAL A 11 16.96 -16.12 -9.01
C VAL A 11 15.69 -15.82 -9.80
N PRO A 12 15.66 -16.08 -11.12
CA PRO A 12 14.52 -15.76 -11.98
C PRO A 12 13.21 -16.29 -11.41
N GLY A 13 12.24 -15.40 -11.23
CA GLY A 13 10.91 -15.70 -10.69
C GLY A 13 10.83 -16.05 -9.21
N MET A 14 11.94 -16.02 -8.47
CA MET A 14 11.99 -16.47 -7.08
C MET A 14 12.48 -15.38 -6.14
N SER A 15 13.64 -14.76 -6.43
CA SER A 15 14.28 -13.83 -5.49
C SER A 15 15.08 -12.75 -6.20
N GLY A 16 15.41 -11.70 -5.44
CA GLY A 16 16.26 -10.61 -5.89
C GLY A 16 15.63 -9.70 -6.95
N LEU A 17 16.50 -8.88 -7.53
CA LEU A 17 16.17 -7.90 -8.55
C LEU A 17 17.08 -8.07 -9.76
N ARG A 18 16.53 -7.92 -10.96
CA ARG A 18 17.28 -7.83 -12.22
C ARG A 18 16.73 -6.73 -13.11
N ILE A 19 17.64 -6.01 -13.75
CA ILE A 19 17.37 -5.02 -14.79
C ILE A 19 18.26 -5.32 -15.98
N ASP A 20 17.68 -5.55 -17.15
CA ASP A 20 18.39 -5.67 -18.41
C ASP A 20 18.30 -4.35 -19.19
N LEU A 21 19.40 -3.62 -19.27
CA LEU A 21 19.41 -2.29 -19.90
C LEU A 21 19.36 -2.34 -21.43
N LYS A 22 19.55 -3.52 -22.05
CA LYS A 22 19.48 -3.67 -23.51
C LYS A 22 18.05 -3.91 -23.96
N THR A 23 17.33 -4.77 -23.24
CA THR A 23 15.96 -5.18 -23.58
C THR A 23 14.90 -4.35 -22.84
N GLY A 24 15.28 -3.67 -21.76
CA GLY A 24 14.34 -2.99 -20.86
C GLY A 24 13.60 -3.95 -19.92
N GLU A 25 13.97 -5.24 -19.89
CA GLU A 25 13.39 -6.19 -18.96
C GLU A 25 13.71 -5.83 -17.51
N PHE A 26 12.70 -5.91 -16.66
CA PHE A 26 12.79 -5.60 -15.23
C PHE A 26 12.12 -6.71 -14.43
N GLU A 27 12.74 -7.12 -13.35
CA GLU A 27 12.16 -8.07 -12.40
C GLU A 27 12.52 -7.68 -10.97
N LEU A 28 11.50 -7.59 -10.13
CA LEU A 28 11.63 -7.40 -8.69
C LEU A 28 10.77 -8.46 -7.99
N ASN A 29 11.44 -9.30 -7.21
CA ASN A 29 10.81 -10.35 -6.41
C ASN A 29 10.93 -9.95 -4.93
N SER A 30 9.83 -9.64 -4.27
CA SER A 30 9.84 -9.50 -2.81
C SER A 30 9.79 -10.91 -2.20
N CYS A 31 10.94 -11.56 -2.11
CA CYS A 31 11.02 -12.81 -1.35
C CYS A 31 11.02 -12.46 0.14
N THR A 32 10.07 -12.98 0.91
CA THR A 32 10.15 -13.01 2.38
C THR A 32 11.21 -14.04 2.79
N LEU A 33 12.48 -13.70 2.56
CA LEU A 33 13.63 -14.42 3.11
C LEU A 33 13.48 -14.47 4.63
N GLY A 34 13.36 -15.69 5.17
CA GLY A 34 13.24 -15.95 6.61
C GLY A 34 11.88 -16.48 7.07
N SER A 35 10.89 -16.64 6.19
CA SER A 35 9.62 -17.25 6.60
C SER A 35 9.75 -18.77 6.69
N ALA A 36 9.24 -19.33 7.79
CA ALA A 36 9.01 -20.76 7.99
C ALA A 36 8.37 -21.44 6.75
N ALA A 37 7.69 -20.69 5.88
CA ALA A 37 7.18 -21.15 4.59
C ALA A 37 8.18 -21.95 3.73
N ASN A 38 9.48 -21.61 3.73
CA ASN A 38 10.50 -22.26 2.89
C ASN A 38 11.27 -23.40 3.58
N ALA A 39 10.98 -23.72 4.84
CA ALA A 39 11.76 -24.75 5.52
C ALA A 39 11.49 -26.13 4.90
N PRO A 40 12.54 -26.89 4.51
CA PRO A 40 12.38 -28.20 3.88
C PRO A 40 11.88 -29.26 4.87
N GLU A 41 12.03 -29.00 6.17
CA GLU A 41 11.61 -29.89 7.24
C GLU A 41 10.13 -29.67 7.58
N ARG A 42 9.47 -30.73 8.02
CA ARG A 42 8.11 -30.68 8.56
C ARG A 42 8.10 -29.85 9.84
N GLN A 43 7.07 -29.04 10.01
CA GLN A 43 6.94 -28.17 11.17
C GLN A 43 5.85 -28.64 12.12
N MET A 44 5.95 -28.19 13.37
CA MET A 44 4.85 -28.33 14.32
C MET A 44 3.72 -27.40 13.92
N VAL A 45 2.53 -27.97 13.75
CA VAL A 45 1.29 -27.25 13.44
C VAL A 45 0.26 -27.52 14.53
N SER A 46 -0.51 -26.49 14.88
CA SER A 46 -1.72 -26.64 15.68
C SER A 46 -2.89 -26.94 14.75
N VAL A 47 -3.57 -28.04 15.00
CA VAL A 47 -4.72 -28.49 14.24
C VAL A 47 -5.98 -28.19 15.04
N GLU A 48 -6.79 -27.25 14.57
CA GLU A 48 -8.13 -26.99 15.13
C GLU A 48 -9.06 -28.15 14.76
N VAL A 49 -9.66 -28.74 15.78
CA VAL A 49 -10.65 -29.83 15.64
C VAL A 49 -12.06 -29.24 15.62
N ALA A 50 -12.32 -28.28 16.50
CA ALA A 50 -13.58 -27.56 16.58
C ALA A 50 -13.45 -26.28 17.42
N SER A 51 -14.37 -25.35 17.20
CA SER A 51 -14.52 -24.13 17.98
C SER A 51 -15.99 -23.86 18.29
N TRP A 52 -16.25 -23.38 19.52
CA TRP A 52 -17.59 -23.11 20.02
C TRP A 52 -17.68 -21.74 20.67
N SER A 53 -18.83 -21.09 20.55
CA SER A 53 -19.13 -19.94 21.40
C SER A 53 -19.35 -20.41 22.84
N LYS A 54 -18.89 -19.62 23.81
CA LYS A 54 -19.14 -19.89 25.23
C LYS A 54 -20.64 -19.99 25.57
N TYR A 55 -21.51 -19.37 24.78
CA TYR A 55 -22.96 -19.41 24.97
C TYR A 55 -23.60 -20.73 24.52
N ASP A 56 -22.97 -21.43 23.58
CA ASP A 56 -23.47 -22.69 23.03
C ASP A 56 -23.07 -23.90 23.88
N LEU A 57 -22.13 -23.71 24.81
CA LEU A 57 -21.63 -24.76 25.68
C LEU A 57 -22.67 -25.14 26.77
N PRO A 58 -22.76 -26.43 27.13
CA PRO A 58 -23.62 -26.86 28.23
C PRO A 58 -23.29 -26.13 29.54
N LYS A 59 -24.31 -25.53 30.16
CA LYS A 59 -24.14 -24.79 31.43
C LYS A 59 -23.99 -25.70 32.65
N ASN A 60 -24.53 -26.91 32.59
CA ASN A 60 -24.43 -27.89 33.67
C ASN A 60 -23.04 -28.57 33.61
N ALA A 61 -22.34 -28.62 34.74
CA ALA A 61 -20.98 -29.15 34.81
C ALA A 61 -20.86 -30.62 34.37
N ALA A 62 -21.82 -31.48 34.72
CA ALA A 62 -21.79 -32.88 34.32
C ALA A 62 -21.98 -33.04 32.80
N ASN A 63 -22.92 -32.28 32.23
CA ASN A 63 -23.15 -32.28 30.78
C ASN A 63 -21.97 -31.67 30.01
N LEU A 64 -21.32 -30.64 30.57
CA LEU A 64 -20.13 -30.02 29.97
C LEU A 64 -18.96 -31.01 29.94
N LEU A 65 -18.74 -31.76 31.03
CA LEU A 65 -17.71 -32.80 31.09
C LEU A 65 -17.98 -33.92 30.07
N GLN A 66 -19.21 -34.40 29.97
CA GLN A 66 -19.59 -35.41 28.97
C GLN A 66 -19.40 -34.89 27.54
N PHE A 67 -19.79 -33.63 27.29
CA PHE A 67 -19.60 -32.97 26.00
C PHE A 67 -18.11 -32.89 25.62
N MET A 68 -17.26 -32.37 26.52
CA MET A 68 -15.82 -32.26 26.27
C MET A 68 -15.16 -33.63 26.07
N GLN A 69 -15.60 -34.67 26.79
CA GLN A 69 -15.13 -36.03 26.59
C GLN A 69 -15.48 -36.56 25.19
N ALA A 70 -16.73 -36.36 24.75
CA ALA A 70 -17.16 -36.78 23.41
C ALA A 70 -16.41 -36.02 22.30
N GLU A 71 -16.16 -34.73 22.46
CA GLU A 71 -15.38 -33.96 21.49
C GLU A 71 -13.90 -34.38 21.45
N LEU A 72 -13.33 -34.79 22.59
CA LEU A 72 -11.97 -35.33 22.64
C LEU A 72 -11.84 -36.64 21.85
N GLU A 73 -12.90 -37.45 21.71
CA GLU A 73 -12.88 -38.67 20.91
C GLU A 73 -12.67 -38.39 19.41
N ARG A 74 -13.06 -37.19 18.93
CA ARG A 74 -12.83 -36.74 17.54
C ARG A 74 -11.35 -36.45 17.26
N VAL A 75 -10.54 -36.23 18.30
CA VAL A 75 -9.09 -36.15 18.17
C VAL A 75 -8.54 -37.56 17.94
N PRO A 76 -7.63 -37.75 16.95
CA PRO A 76 -6.99 -39.04 16.74
C PRO A 76 -6.33 -39.54 18.03
N GLU A 77 -6.49 -40.82 18.36
CA GLU A 77 -6.08 -41.42 19.63
C GLU A 77 -4.63 -41.09 20.02
N GLN A 78 -3.72 -41.16 19.05
CA GLN A 78 -2.30 -40.86 19.22
C GLN A 78 -2.00 -39.40 19.63
N TYR A 79 -2.93 -38.46 19.46
CA TYR A 79 -2.77 -37.05 19.81
C TYR A 79 -3.66 -36.56 20.94
N ARG A 80 -4.59 -37.40 21.46
CA ARG A 80 -5.49 -37.00 22.55
C ARG A 80 -4.76 -36.52 23.81
N HIS A 81 -3.59 -37.08 24.09
CA HIS A 81 -2.76 -36.71 25.25
C HIS A 81 -2.13 -35.31 25.14
N ALA A 82 -2.05 -34.77 23.92
CA ALA A 82 -1.50 -33.45 23.60
C ALA A 82 -2.58 -32.50 23.07
N ALA A 83 -3.86 -32.87 23.21
CA ALA A 83 -4.98 -32.04 22.84
C ALA A 83 -5.32 -31.08 23.98
N GLU A 84 -5.59 -29.83 23.64
CA GLU A 84 -5.84 -28.76 24.58
C GLU A 84 -7.16 -28.06 24.26
N PHE A 85 -7.88 -27.70 25.32
CA PHE A 85 -9.02 -26.79 25.24
C PHE A 85 -8.52 -25.40 25.60
N GLU A 86 -8.51 -24.50 24.62
CA GLU A 86 -8.07 -23.11 24.78
C GLU A 86 -9.27 -22.16 24.74
N GLU A 87 -9.36 -21.26 25.73
CA GLU A 87 -10.31 -20.16 25.69
C GLU A 87 -9.62 -18.96 25.05
N PHE A 88 -10.21 -18.44 23.98
CA PHE A 88 -9.74 -17.24 23.32
C PHE A 88 -10.85 -16.18 23.36
N ASP A 89 -10.48 -15.01 23.87
CA ASP A 89 -11.35 -13.84 23.92
C ASP A 89 -10.88 -12.83 22.87
N ALA A 90 -11.70 -12.68 21.83
CA ALA A 90 -11.43 -11.75 20.74
C ALA A 90 -12.00 -10.35 20.98
N SER A 91 -12.55 -10.05 22.16
CA SER A 91 -13.16 -8.74 22.40
C SER A 91 -12.10 -7.63 22.44
N TYR A 92 -12.01 -6.86 21.37
CA TYR A 92 -11.28 -5.60 21.31
C TYR A 92 -12.29 -4.46 21.09
N GLY A 93 -12.46 -3.58 22.09
CA GLY A 93 -13.36 -2.42 22.01
C GLY A 93 -14.78 -2.70 22.54
N ASP A 94 -15.75 -1.91 22.08
CA ASP A 94 -17.15 -1.94 22.55
C ASP A 94 -18.00 -3.08 21.93
N GLU A 95 -17.38 -4.02 21.22
CA GLU A 95 -18.10 -5.16 20.64
C GLU A 95 -18.48 -6.18 21.73
N PRO A 96 -19.73 -6.68 21.70
CA PRO A 96 -20.19 -7.64 22.70
C PRO A 96 -19.38 -8.95 22.64
N PHE A 97 -18.94 -9.38 23.83
CA PHE A 97 -18.18 -10.59 24.16
C PHE A 97 -18.32 -11.75 23.14
N ASN A 98 -17.24 -12.05 22.42
CA ASN A 98 -17.13 -13.21 21.53
C ASN A 98 -16.06 -14.17 22.06
N SER A 99 -16.20 -14.57 23.33
CA SER A 99 -15.35 -15.61 23.92
C SER A 99 -15.68 -16.96 23.28
N ARG A 100 -14.64 -17.65 22.86
CA ARG A 100 -14.73 -18.94 22.18
C ARG A 100 -13.82 -19.96 22.84
N LEU A 101 -14.29 -21.21 22.88
CA LEU A 101 -13.51 -22.35 23.29
C LEU A 101 -13.07 -23.12 22.05
N PHE A 102 -11.78 -23.42 21.95
CA PHE A 102 -11.17 -24.15 20.85
C PHE A 102 -10.67 -25.50 21.37
N LEU A 103 -10.91 -26.56 20.62
CA LEU A 103 -10.22 -27.83 20.80
C LEU A 103 -9.17 -27.96 19.70
N SER A 104 -7.90 -28.03 20.09
CA SER A 104 -6.80 -28.21 19.15
C SER A 104 -5.77 -29.21 19.67
N TYR A 105 -4.89 -29.68 18.79
CA TYR A 105 -3.73 -30.47 19.19
C TYR A 105 -2.55 -30.14 18.29
N SER A 106 -1.34 -30.32 18.82
CA SER A 106 -0.11 -30.09 18.08
C SER A 106 0.42 -31.39 17.46
N ARG A 107 0.81 -31.33 16.19
CA ARG A 107 1.54 -32.44 15.52
C ARG A 107 2.50 -31.91 14.48
N LEU A 108 3.40 -32.75 14.00
CA LEU A 108 4.15 -32.46 12.79
C LEU A 108 3.22 -32.45 11.57
N GLU A 109 3.53 -31.59 10.61
CA GLU A 109 2.91 -31.59 9.27
C GLU A 109 2.94 -32.99 8.64
N THR A 110 1.92 -33.30 7.85
CA THR A 110 1.96 -34.47 6.95
C THR A 110 2.87 -34.17 5.75
N GLU A 111 3.21 -35.20 4.96
CA GLU A 111 3.97 -34.99 3.72
C GLU A 111 3.21 -34.14 2.70
N GLU A 112 1.88 -34.30 2.67
CA GLU A 112 1.01 -33.54 1.80
C GLU A 112 0.96 -32.05 2.22
N GLU A 113 0.84 -31.77 3.52
CA GLU A 113 0.86 -30.40 4.06
C GLU A 113 2.22 -29.72 3.81
N LEU A 114 3.33 -30.45 4.00
CA LEU A 114 4.67 -29.98 3.67
C LEU A 114 4.78 -29.65 2.17
N ALA A 115 4.34 -30.57 1.30
CA ALA A 115 4.38 -30.36 -0.15
C ALA A 115 3.52 -29.15 -0.56
N GLN A 116 2.33 -28.99 0.01
CA GLN A 116 1.47 -27.83 -0.22
C GLN A 116 2.11 -26.53 0.28
N ARG A 117 2.73 -26.53 1.46
CA ARG A 117 3.42 -25.36 2.00
C ARG A 117 4.58 -24.96 1.09
N LEU A 118 5.41 -25.92 0.66
CA LEU A 118 6.52 -25.66 -0.25
C LEU A 118 6.04 -25.18 -1.62
N GLU A 119 4.96 -25.74 -2.16
CA GLU A 119 4.39 -25.29 -3.43
C GLU A 119 3.83 -23.87 -3.33
N LYS A 120 3.09 -23.57 -2.26
CA LYS A 120 2.60 -22.21 -1.98
C LYS A 120 3.76 -21.23 -1.80
N ALA A 121 4.85 -21.66 -1.16
CA ALA A 121 6.02 -20.82 -0.95
C ALA A 121 6.74 -20.42 -2.24
N LYS A 122 6.66 -21.24 -3.31
CA LYS A 122 7.24 -20.89 -4.63
C LYS A 122 6.59 -19.67 -5.28
N VAL A 123 5.31 -19.46 -5.02
CA VAL A 123 4.53 -18.36 -5.61
C VAL A 123 4.24 -17.25 -4.61
N ALA A 124 4.60 -17.45 -3.34
CA ALA A 124 4.30 -16.55 -2.25
C ALA A 124 4.99 -15.20 -2.41
N GLY A 125 4.28 -14.15 -2.03
CA GLY A 125 4.77 -12.78 -2.07
C GLY A 125 4.47 -12.06 -3.37
N THR A 126 4.98 -10.83 -3.45
CA THR A 126 4.72 -9.93 -4.58
C THR A 126 5.86 -9.98 -5.57
N ARG A 127 5.52 -10.14 -6.84
CA ARG A 127 6.44 -10.06 -7.96
C ARG A 127 5.98 -9.01 -8.94
N VAL A 128 6.90 -8.16 -9.34
CA VAL A 128 6.71 -7.15 -10.38
C VAL A 128 7.68 -7.47 -11.50
N SER A 129 7.17 -7.60 -12.73
CA SER A 129 8.00 -7.85 -13.90
C SER A 129 7.56 -7.01 -15.09
N ILE A 130 8.51 -6.63 -15.93
CA ILE A 130 8.28 -6.05 -17.25
C ILE A 130 8.98 -6.95 -18.26
N LYS A 131 8.20 -7.56 -19.16
CA LYS A 131 8.70 -8.39 -20.26
C LYS A 131 7.99 -7.99 -21.54
N ASN A 132 8.75 -7.74 -22.61
CA ASN A 132 8.21 -7.33 -23.92
C ASN A 132 7.21 -6.16 -23.81
N GLY A 133 7.49 -5.16 -22.97
CA GLY A 133 6.62 -4.01 -22.76
C GLY A 133 5.32 -4.28 -21.96
N LEU A 134 5.10 -5.51 -21.49
CA LEU A 134 4.00 -5.86 -20.58
C LEU A 134 4.52 -5.89 -19.14
N MET A 135 4.05 -4.94 -18.33
CA MET A 135 4.21 -4.97 -16.89
C MET A 135 3.16 -5.89 -16.27
N THR A 136 3.60 -6.83 -15.44
CA THR A 136 2.73 -7.73 -14.67
C THR A 136 3.12 -7.68 -13.20
N VAL A 137 2.12 -7.47 -12.33
CA VAL A 137 2.24 -7.62 -10.89
C VAL A 137 1.44 -8.86 -10.47
N THR A 138 2.11 -9.80 -9.84
CA THR A 138 1.52 -11.00 -9.24
C THR A 138 1.68 -10.95 -7.73
N HIS A 139 0.69 -11.45 -6.99
CA HIS A 139 0.77 -11.67 -5.56
C HIS A 139 0.25 -13.07 -5.25
N ASP A 140 1.06 -13.90 -4.61
CA ASP A 140 0.75 -15.31 -4.31
C ASP A 140 0.36 -16.09 -5.58
N GLY A 141 1.12 -15.89 -6.66
CA GLY A 141 0.86 -16.49 -7.98
C GLY A 141 -0.34 -15.92 -8.76
N VAL A 142 -1.18 -15.11 -8.13
CA VAL A 142 -2.35 -14.50 -8.77
C VAL A 142 -1.97 -13.16 -9.41
N VAL A 143 -2.30 -12.99 -10.69
CA VAL A 143 -2.15 -11.70 -11.38
C VAL A 143 -3.07 -10.67 -10.74
N ARG A 144 -2.48 -9.58 -10.23
CA ARG A 144 -3.21 -8.45 -9.64
C ARG A 144 -3.28 -7.27 -10.58
N ILE A 145 -2.21 -7.01 -11.32
CA ILE A 145 -2.11 -5.87 -12.24
C ILE A 145 -1.42 -6.33 -13.53
N LYS A 146 -1.97 -5.93 -14.67
CA LYS A 146 -1.33 -6.01 -15.98
C LYS A 146 -1.42 -4.65 -16.65
N LEU A 147 -0.30 -4.08 -17.08
CA LEU A 147 -0.22 -2.79 -17.76
C LEU A 147 0.67 -2.91 -18.99
N GLY A 148 0.20 -2.47 -20.15
CA GLY A 148 0.89 -2.64 -21.43
C GLY A 148 0.29 -3.75 -22.30
N ASN A 149 0.96 -4.05 -23.42
CA ASN A 149 0.50 -4.88 -24.54
C ASN A 149 -0.57 -4.21 -25.44
N LEU A 150 -0.13 -3.26 -26.27
CA LEU A 150 -0.95 -2.61 -27.31
C LEU A 150 -0.90 -3.35 -28.67
N GLU A 151 -0.09 -4.41 -28.78
CA GLU A 151 0.17 -5.13 -30.04
C GLU A 151 -0.40 -6.56 -30.07
N GLN A 152 -1.47 -6.85 -29.32
CA GLN A 152 -2.34 -7.92 -29.81
C GLN A 152 -2.81 -7.49 -31.21
N PRO A 153 -2.61 -8.29 -32.28
CA PRO A 153 -3.36 -8.06 -33.49
C PRO A 153 -4.82 -8.08 -33.06
N GLU A 154 -5.50 -6.94 -33.21
CA GLU A 154 -6.93 -6.89 -32.99
C GLU A 154 -7.52 -8.05 -33.80
N PRO A 155 -8.27 -8.99 -33.19
CA PRO A 155 -8.95 -10.02 -33.97
C PRO A 155 -9.70 -9.27 -35.08
N GLU A 156 -9.52 -9.66 -36.35
CA GLU A 156 -10.05 -8.95 -37.52
C GLU A 156 -11.45 -8.41 -37.19
N LYS A 157 -11.52 -7.11 -36.89
CA LYS A 157 -12.79 -6.50 -36.51
C LYS A 157 -13.66 -6.57 -37.75
N PRO A 158 -14.82 -7.25 -37.72
CA PRO A 158 -15.75 -7.13 -38.82
C PRO A 158 -16.04 -5.65 -39.03
N ASN A 159 -15.98 -5.19 -40.28
CA ASN A 159 -16.18 -3.79 -40.61
C ASN A 159 -17.45 -3.29 -39.88
N PRO A 160 -17.31 -2.32 -38.96
CA PRO A 160 -18.37 -2.00 -38.02
C PRO A 160 -19.57 -1.40 -38.74
N PHE A 161 -19.33 -0.75 -39.89
CA PHE A 161 -20.36 -0.11 -40.70
C PHE A 161 -20.42 -0.75 -42.09
N GLY A 162 -21.61 -1.22 -42.47
CA GLY A 162 -21.97 -1.53 -43.85
C GLY A 162 -22.82 -0.40 -44.43
N VAL A 163 -22.55 0.01 -45.66
CA VAL A 163 -23.39 1.00 -46.36
C VAL A 163 -24.09 0.28 -47.51
N ASP A 164 -25.42 0.32 -47.52
CA ASP A 164 -26.25 -0.12 -48.64
C ASP A 164 -27.17 1.05 -49.04
N GLY A 165 -26.93 1.62 -50.23
CA GLY A 165 -27.56 2.86 -50.67
C GLY A 165 -27.29 4.04 -49.71
N ASP A 166 -28.36 4.72 -49.28
CA ASP A 166 -28.31 5.86 -48.34
C ASP A 166 -28.37 5.44 -46.86
N GLN A 167 -28.28 4.14 -46.56
CA GLN A 167 -28.48 3.61 -45.23
C GLN A 167 -27.20 2.96 -44.67
N VAL A 168 -26.83 3.36 -43.45
CA VAL A 168 -25.66 2.85 -42.73
C VAL A 168 -26.13 1.85 -41.68
N TYR A 169 -25.58 0.64 -41.73
CA TYR A 169 -25.85 -0.46 -40.83
C TYR A 169 -24.67 -0.68 -39.89
N LEU A 170 -24.92 -0.79 -38.59
CA LEU A 170 -23.92 -1.20 -37.59
C LEU A 170 -24.00 -2.71 -37.38
N SER A 171 -22.88 -3.43 -37.44
CA SER A 171 -22.89 -4.88 -37.30
C SER A 171 -23.33 -5.32 -35.90
N GLU A 172 -24.21 -6.32 -35.81
CA GLU A 172 -24.72 -6.85 -34.54
C GLU A 172 -23.59 -7.44 -33.67
N ALA A 173 -22.57 -8.05 -34.30
CA ALA A 173 -21.37 -8.52 -33.61
C ALA A 173 -20.59 -7.37 -32.96
N THR A 174 -20.46 -6.23 -33.64
CA THR A 174 -19.83 -5.02 -33.08
C THR A 174 -20.64 -4.46 -31.90
N ILE A 175 -21.97 -4.51 -31.97
CA ILE A 175 -22.84 -4.10 -30.85
C ILE A 175 -22.61 -5.02 -29.65
N GLN A 176 -22.57 -6.33 -29.86
CA GLN A 176 -22.37 -7.32 -28.78
C GLN A 176 -20.98 -7.23 -28.13
N ASP A 177 -19.92 -7.00 -28.91
CA ASP A 177 -18.57 -6.79 -28.39
C ASP A 177 -18.42 -5.46 -27.62
N SER A 178 -19.24 -4.47 -27.96
CA SER A 178 -19.27 -3.16 -27.28
C SER A 178 -20.09 -3.17 -25.99
N ILE A 179 -20.87 -4.22 -25.73
CA ILE A 179 -21.62 -4.39 -24.49
C ILE A 179 -20.67 -4.89 -23.40
N ILE A 180 -20.31 -4.00 -22.48
CA ILE A 180 -19.56 -4.35 -21.28
C ILE A 180 -20.48 -5.19 -20.37
N LYS A 181 -20.29 -6.52 -20.35
CA LYS A 181 -21.12 -7.48 -19.59
C LYS A 181 -20.80 -7.60 -18.09
N SER A 182 -19.89 -6.79 -17.56
CA SER A 182 -19.55 -6.78 -16.13
C SER A 182 -20.29 -5.68 -15.37
N PRO A 183 -20.55 -5.83 -14.06
CA PRO A 183 -21.09 -4.78 -13.19
C PRO A 183 -20.04 -3.70 -12.88
N LEU A 184 -19.28 -3.27 -13.89
CA LEU A 184 -18.26 -2.22 -13.83
C LEU A 184 -18.88 -0.82 -13.78
N LEU A 185 -20.18 -0.67 -14.07
CA LEU A 185 -20.86 0.62 -14.19
C LEU A 185 -20.95 1.44 -12.88
N ALA A 186 -20.67 0.86 -11.72
CA ALA A 186 -20.69 1.63 -10.47
C ALA A 186 -19.39 2.38 -10.14
N ALA A 187 -18.30 2.14 -10.88
CA ALA A 187 -16.97 2.47 -10.36
C ALA A 187 -15.95 3.03 -11.37
N TRP A 188 -16.32 3.29 -12.64
CA TRP A 188 -15.40 3.92 -13.60
C TRP A 188 -15.92 5.31 -14.01
N GLY A 189 -15.09 6.33 -13.81
CA GLY A 189 -15.36 7.69 -14.25
C GLY A 189 -14.19 8.22 -15.07
N VAL A 190 -14.45 8.62 -16.31
CA VAL A 190 -13.51 9.43 -17.09
C VAL A 190 -13.79 10.89 -16.76
N ARG A 191 -12.85 11.56 -16.10
CA ARG A 191 -12.97 13.00 -15.83
C ARG A 191 -12.54 13.76 -17.07
N MET A 192 -13.47 14.51 -17.64
CA MET A 192 -13.22 15.41 -18.77
C MET A 192 -13.07 16.84 -18.23
N GLN A 193 -12.08 17.58 -18.73
CA GLN A 193 -11.92 19.00 -18.43
C GLN A 193 -11.98 19.80 -19.73
N LEU A 194 -12.61 20.97 -19.68
CA LEU A 194 -12.65 21.87 -20.83
C LEU A 194 -11.32 22.63 -20.88
N GLY A 195 -10.53 22.42 -21.93
CA GLY A 195 -9.31 23.18 -22.17
C GLY A 195 -9.62 24.62 -22.61
N GLU A 196 -8.63 25.51 -22.50
CA GLU A 196 -8.75 26.93 -22.85
C GLU A 196 -9.15 27.18 -24.32
N ASN A 197 -8.99 26.18 -25.19
CA ASN A 197 -9.41 26.19 -26.58
C ASN A 197 -10.86 25.71 -26.80
N GLY A 198 -11.63 25.52 -25.73
CA GLY A 198 -13.03 25.05 -25.79
C GLY A 198 -13.18 23.57 -26.16
N LYS A 199 -12.09 22.79 -26.15
CA LYS A 199 -12.14 21.34 -26.41
C LYS A 199 -12.04 20.56 -25.11
N TYR A 200 -12.86 19.54 -24.97
CA TYR A 200 -12.76 18.60 -23.85
C TYR A 200 -11.49 17.75 -24.00
N CYS A 201 -10.64 17.76 -22.97
CA CYS A 201 -9.48 16.87 -22.84
C CYS A 201 -9.71 15.89 -21.69
N VAL A 202 -9.18 14.67 -21.84
CA VAL A 202 -9.23 13.64 -20.80
C VAL A 202 -8.29 14.05 -19.68
N ALA A 203 -8.86 14.34 -18.50
CA ALA A 203 -8.15 14.79 -17.31
C ALA A 203 -7.95 13.67 -16.27
N GLY A 204 -8.49 12.46 -16.51
CA GLY A 204 -8.21 11.27 -15.71
C GLY A 204 -9.17 10.11 -15.94
N ILE A 205 -8.76 8.90 -15.55
CA ILE A 205 -9.58 7.69 -15.51
C ILE A 205 -9.52 7.15 -14.08
N GLY A 206 -10.67 7.01 -13.40
CA GLY A 206 -10.72 6.61 -11.99
C GLY A 206 -11.48 5.31 -11.74
N LEU A 207 -10.89 4.45 -10.89
CA LEU A 207 -11.56 3.48 -10.01
C LEU A 207 -11.61 4.09 -8.58
N PRO A 208 -12.44 3.59 -7.64
CA PRO A 208 -12.23 3.82 -6.21
C PRO A 208 -10.97 3.09 -5.75
N SER A 209 -9.80 3.57 -6.16
CA SER A 209 -8.49 3.07 -5.73
C SER A 209 -7.80 4.14 -4.87
N GLN A 210 -7.06 3.71 -3.85
CA GLN A 210 -6.25 4.59 -2.99
C GLN A 210 -5.12 5.31 -3.75
N ILE A 211 -4.90 4.99 -5.03
CA ILE A 211 -3.77 5.45 -5.83
C ILE A 211 -4.12 6.73 -6.64
N LEU A 212 -5.40 7.08 -6.77
CA LEU A 212 -5.81 8.31 -7.48
C LEU A 212 -6.12 9.44 -6.49
N VAL A 213 -5.10 10.23 -6.15
CA VAL A 213 -5.30 11.54 -5.55
C VAL A 213 -5.54 12.52 -6.69
N SER A 214 -6.71 13.20 -6.72
CA SER A 214 -6.93 14.27 -7.69
C SER A 214 -5.78 15.28 -7.62
N ALA A 215 -5.18 15.64 -8.76
CA ALA A 215 -4.18 16.71 -8.81
C ALA A 215 -4.73 18.02 -8.20
N ASP A 216 -6.05 18.24 -8.30
CA ASP A 216 -6.75 19.38 -7.66
C ASP A 216 -6.63 19.40 -6.14
N ARG A 217 -6.34 18.26 -5.49
CA ARG A 217 -6.11 18.22 -4.04
C ARG A 217 -4.83 18.97 -3.65
N PHE A 218 -3.90 19.13 -4.58
CA PHE A 218 -2.70 19.94 -4.44
C PHE A 218 -2.75 21.24 -5.24
N ALA A 219 -3.76 21.41 -6.11
CA ALA A 219 -3.96 22.66 -6.81
C ALA A 219 -4.45 23.71 -5.81
N ILE A 220 -3.73 24.83 -5.75
CA ILE A 220 -4.18 25.97 -4.98
C ILE A 220 -5.11 26.79 -5.87
N ASN A 221 -6.37 26.40 -5.89
CA ASN A 221 -7.40 27.11 -6.65
C ASN A 221 -7.93 28.29 -5.81
N ASP A 222 -8.12 29.44 -6.46
CA ASP A 222 -8.81 30.62 -5.92
C ASP A 222 -8.20 31.24 -4.64
N ARG A 223 -6.91 31.03 -4.36
CA ARG A 223 -6.19 31.74 -3.29
C ARG A 223 -5.14 32.68 -3.86
N ASP A 224 -5.06 33.89 -3.30
CA ASP A 224 -4.01 34.84 -3.63
C ASP A 224 -2.65 34.25 -3.20
N ALA A 225 -1.64 34.38 -4.07
CA ALA A 225 -0.25 33.98 -3.79
C ALA A 225 0.25 34.56 -2.46
N SER A 226 -0.20 35.77 -2.10
CA SER A 226 0.14 36.48 -0.87
C SER A 226 -0.43 35.79 0.38
N ASP A 227 -1.62 35.20 0.30
CA ASP A 227 -2.23 34.50 1.43
C ASP A 227 -1.54 33.16 1.68
N ILE A 228 -1.13 32.47 0.60
CA ILE A 228 -0.36 31.23 0.68
C ILE A 228 1.02 31.50 1.28
N LEU A 229 1.70 32.55 0.81
CA LEU A 229 3.00 32.96 1.36
C LEU A 229 2.90 33.39 2.82
N ARG A 230 1.77 33.99 3.23
CA ARG A 230 1.51 34.34 4.63
C ARG A 230 1.32 33.11 5.51
N ASP A 231 0.56 32.10 5.06
CA ASP A 231 0.39 30.84 5.78
C ASP A 231 1.72 30.07 5.92
N ILE A 232 2.50 30.02 4.84
CA ILE A 232 3.84 29.40 4.84
C ILE A 232 4.76 30.16 5.79
N ALA A 233 4.77 31.50 5.77
CA ALA A 233 5.53 32.31 6.70
C ALA A 233 5.11 32.09 8.16
N GLY A 234 3.81 31.95 8.43
CA GLY A 234 3.27 31.61 9.74
C GLY A 234 3.76 30.25 10.23
N LYS A 235 3.67 29.22 9.38
CA LYS A 235 4.16 27.87 9.66
C LYS A 235 5.67 27.84 9.93
N ILE A 236 6.46 28.59 9.15
CA ILE A 236 7.91 28.70 9.35
C ILE A 236 8.22 29.38 10.69
N GLY A 237 7.46 30.42 11.08
CA GLY A 237 7.58 31.09 12.38
C GLY A 237 7.23 30.22 13.59
N GLU A 238 6.43 29.18 13.41
CA GLU A 238 6.08 28.19 14.45
C GLU A 238 7.09 27.05 14.59
N THR A 239 8.01 26.88 13.64
CA THR A 239 9.05 25.83 13.75
C THR A 239 10.08 26.19 14.81
N SER A 240 10.64 25.20 15.49
CA SER A 240 11.75 25.39 16.44
C SER A 240 12.94 26.10 15.80
N LEU A 241 13.26 25.75 14.55
CA LEU A 241 14.30 26.44 13.77
C LEU A 241 13.97 27.92 13.52
N GLY A 242 12.70 28.23 13.23
CA GLY A 242 12.23 29.60 13.02
C GLY A 242 12.28 30.45 14.30
N GLN A 243 11.92 29.87 15.44
CA GLN A 243 12.02 30.54 16.75
C GLN A 243 13.50 30.77 17.15
N ASP A 244 14.35 29.77 16.99
CA ASP A 244 15.81 29.89 17.26
C ASP A 244 16.47 30.97 16.39
N LEU A 245 16.12 31.04 15.10
CA LEU A 245 16.62 32.08 14.20
C LEU A 245 16.16 33.47 14.63
N LYS A 246 14.89 33.60 15.02
CA LYS A 246 14.33 34.87 15.49
C LYS A 246 15.01 35.34 16.79
N GLU A 247 15.18 34.45 17.77
CA GLU A 247 15.90 34.78 19.01
C GLU A 247 17.35 35.21 18.73
N ARG A 248 18.06 34.53 17.82
CA ARG A 248 19.42 34.93 17.43
C ARG A 248 19.45 36.30 16.75
N ILE A 249 18.48 36.61 15.90
CA ILE A 249 18.39 37.92 15.24
C ILE A 249 18.12 39.00 16.28
N ASP A 250 17.17 38.81 17.18
CA ASP A 250 16.82 39.78 18.22
C ASP A 250 18.00 40.02 19.18
N LEU A 251 18.75 38.97 19.53
CA LEU A 251 20.01 39.06 20.29
C LEU A 251 21.11 39.82 19.53
N THR A 252 21.21 39.63 18.21
CA THR A 252 22.21 40.33 17.39
C THR A 252 21.88 41.81 17.23
N VAL A 253 20.60 42.14 17.01
CA VAL A 253 20.13 43.53 16.83
C VAL A 253 20.25 44.31 18.15
N SER A 254 19.87 43.71 19.28
CA SER A 254 20.02 44.33 20.60
C SER A 254 21.50 44.58 20.94
N ASN A 255 22.36 43.60 20.70
CA ASN A 255 23.80 43.74 20.93
C ASN A 255 24.42 44.83 20.03
N LEU A 256 24.04 44.91 18.75
CA LEU A 256 24.52 45.98 17.87
C LEU A 256 24.06 47.37 18.36
N ALA A 257 22.79 47.51 18.79
CA ALA A 257 22.28 48.76 19.32
C ALA A 257 23.04 49.20 20.59
N ASP A 258 23.39 48.27 21.46
CA ASP A 258 24.15 48.56 22.67
C ASP A 258 25.63 48.87 22.38
N GLN A 259 26.24 48.19 21.41
CA GLN A 259 27.58 48.52 20.92
C GLN A 259 27.63 49.93 20.32
N VAL A 260 26.65 50.31 19.50
CA VAL A 260 26.55 51.65 18.93
C VAL A 260 26.37 52.69 20.03
N LYS A 261 25.49 52.45 21.01
CA LYS A 261 25.33 53.35 22.17
C LYS A 261 26.61 53.47 22.99
N ALA A 262 27.33 52.35 23.21
CA ALA A 262 28.59 52.34 23.94
C ALA A 262 29.68 53.12 23.19
N LEU A 263 29.75 52.96 21.87
CA LEU A 263 30.65 53.73 21.02
C LEU A 263 30.32 55.21 21.08
N ILE A 264 29.06 55.60 20.91
CA ILE A 264 28.63 57.01 20.99
C ILE A 264 28.96 57.59 22.38
N ARG A 265 28.68 56.85 23.47
CA ARG A 265 29.06 57.28 24.82
C ARG A 265 30.57 57.49 24.95
N LYS A 266 31.38 56.57 24.41
CA LYS A 266 32.84 56.67 24.40
C LYS A 266 33.32 57.88 23.59
N GLU A 267 32.77 58.12 22.41
CA GLU A 267 33.12 59.25 21.55
C GLU A 267 32.70 60.60 22.14
N LEU A 268 31.71 60.63 23.04
CA LEU A 268 31.29 61.83 23.76
C LEU A 268 32.13 62.13 25.03
N MET A 269 32.96 61.18 25.49
CA MET A 269 33.87 61.39 26.62
C MET A 269 35.10 62.22 26.21
N PRO A 270 35.77 62.91 27.17
CA PRO A 270 36.98 63.66 26.90
C PRO A 270 38.03 62.87 26.11
N GLY A 271 38.43 63.39 24.95
CA GLY A 271 39.36 62.73 24.03
C GLY A 271 38.71 61.94 22.88
N GLY A 272 37.38 61.80 22.85
CA GLY A 272 36.63 61.22 21.73
C GLY A 272 36.39 62.22 20.59
N LEU A 273 36.13 61.73 19.38
CA LEU A 273 35.98 62.53 18.16
C LEU A 273 34.73 63.42 18.20
N LEU A 274 33.68 62.98 18.92
CA LEU A 274 32.41 63.70 19.06
C LEU A 274 32.37 64.57 20.33
N HIS A 275 33.41 64.52 21.16
CA HIS A 275 33.50 65.31 22.37
C HIS A 275 33.76 66.78 22.04
N ARG A 276 32.88 67.66 22.52
CA ARG A 276 33.08 69.11 22.44
C ARG A 276 33.43 69.62 23.83
N SER A 277 34.65 70.10 24.01
CA SER A 277 35.00 70.91 25.17
C SER A 277 34.23 72.22 25.09
N ARG A 278 33.31 72.46 26.01
CA ARG A 278 32.83 73.81 26.28
C ARG A 278 33.77 74.47 27.29
#